data_AF-A0A1H3D7J4-F1
#
_entry.id   AF-A0A1H3D7J4-F1
#
_cell.length_a   1.000
_cell.length_b   1.000
_cell.length_c   1.000
_cell.angle_alpha   90.00
_cell.angle_beta   90.00
_cell.angle_gamma   90.00
#
_symmetry.space_group_name_H-M   'P 1'
#
loop_
_entity.id
_entity.type
_entity.pdbx_description
1 polymer ?
#
loop_
_entity_poly.entity_id
_entity_poly.type
_entity_poly.pdbx_seq_one_letter_code
_entity_poly.pdbx_strand_id
1 'polypeptide(L)'
;MPPIKQLISIFILAILLTACSAEEVNTTSSEPLTISVELADGPMERPRYGVAIKATLTNNTADTLRYGTLSCSWQDTYILDTEELRIQGTSCDKNIPKLAAIPPRGKEKKIMVLVTDRSVEKSPAIRFRVGFHWLNASNYQEAFEKIEQLQNTGIKNTENIVWSNPVEF
;
A
#
# COMPACT_ATOMS: atom_id res chain seq x y z
N MET A 1 -29.26 -9.93 -64.89
CA MET A 1 -29.88 -9.34 -63.69
C MET A 1 -29.96 -10.43 -62.62
N PRO A 2 -29.14 -10.37 -61.56
CA PRO A 2 -29.15 -11.40 -60.53
C PRO A 2 -30.32 -11.19 -59.55
N PRO A 3 -30.86 -12.25 -58.94
CA PRO A 3 -32.03 -12.17 -58.07
C PRO A 3 -31.71 -11.47 -56.74
N ILE A 4 -32.60 -10.56 -56.33
CA ILE A 4 -32.51 -9.67 -55.15
C ILE A 4 -32.22 -10.40 -53.82
N LYS A 5 -32.48 -11.71 -53.73
CA LYS A 5 -32.20 -12.52 -52.53
C LYS A 5 -30.72 -12.80 -52.29
N GLN A 6 -29.85 -12.73 -53.30
CA GLN A 6 -28.40 -12.94 -53.13
C GLN A 6 -27.66 -11.69 -52.61
N LEU A 7 -28.21 -10.49 -52.84
CA LEU A 7 -27.58 -9.24 -52.38
C LEU A 7 -27.71 -9.02 -50.87
N ILE A 8 -28.79 -9.51 -50.25
CA ILE A 8 -29.03 -9.36 -48.80
C ILE A 8 -28.07 -10.26 -48.00
N SER A 9 -27.73 -11.44 -48.52
CA SER A 9 -26.84 -12.38 -47.85
C SER A 9 -25.37 -11.92 -47.82
N ILE A 10 -24.95 -11.11 -48.81
CA ILE A 10 -23.58 -10.56 -48.88
C ILE A 10 -23.42 -9.38 -47.91
N PHE A 11 -24.49 -8.61 -47.68
CA PHE A 11 -24.46 -7.46 -46.77
C PHE A 11 -24.34 -7.87 -45.29
N ILE A 12 -24.94 -9.00 -44.88
CA ILE A 12 -24.85 -9.50 -43.50
C ILE A 12 -23.45 -10.04 -43.18
N LEU A 13 -22.74 -10.60 -44.17
CA LEU A 13 -21.39 -11.14 -43.97
C LEU A 13 -20.31 -10.03 -43.86
N ALA A 14 -20.57 -8.85 -44.44
CA ALA A 14 -19.66 -7.71 -44.35
C ALA A 14 -19.70 -6.98 -42.99
N ILE A 15 -20.83 -7.04 -42.28
CA ILE A 15 -20.99 -6.41 -40.95
C ILE A 15 -20.27 -7.22 -39.85
N LEU A 16 -20.02 -8.52 -40.07
CA LEU A 16 -19.34 -9.40 -39.11
C LEU A 16 -17.81 -9.30 -39.13
N LEU A 17 -17.22 -8.66 -40.15
CA LEU A 17 -15.76 -8.50 -40.26
C LEU A 17 -15.23 -7.15 -39.75
N THR A 18 -16.11 -6.24 -39.33
CA THR A 18 -15.74 -4.98 -38.67
C THR A 18 -15.90 -5.01 -37.15
N ALA A 19 -16.05 -6.20 -36.55
CA ALA A 19 -15.71 -6.40 -35.14
C ALA A 19 -14.17 -6.35 -35.01
N CYS A 20 -13.63 -5.17 -35.33
CA CYS A 20 -12.26 -4.79 -35.11
C CYS A 20 -12.02 -4.94 -33.61
N SER A 21 -11.12 -5.84 -33.25
CA SER A 21 -10.55 -5.93 -31.92
C SER A 21 -10.01 -4.57 -31.52
N ALA A 22 -10.84 -3.78 -30.85
CA ALA A 22 -10.36 -2.89 -29.81
C ALA A 22 -9.90 -3.83 -28.69
N GLU A 23 -8.68 -4.33 -28.83
CA GLU A 23 -7.93 -4.83 -27.70
C GLU A 23 -7.80 -3.61 -26.78
N GLU A 24 -8.69 -3.52 -25.80
CA GLU A 24 -8.51 -2.60 -24.69
C GLU A 24 -7.12 -2.91 -24.16
N VAL A 25 -6.18 -2.00 -24.40
CA VAL A 25 -4.96 -1.93 -23.64
C VAL A 25 -5.45 -1.85 -22.21
N ASN A 26 -5.39 -2.99 -21.54
CA ASN A 26 -5.71 -3.15 -20.15
C ASN A 26 -4.60 -2.41 -19.42
N THR A 27 -4.66 -1.07 -19.43
CA THR A 27 -3.95 -0.21 -18.50
C THR A 27 -4.50 -0.64 -17.17
N THR A 28 -3.84 -1.64 -16.59
CA THR A 28 -3.92 -1.94 -15.17
C THR A 28 -3.69 -0.59 -14.53
N SER A 29 -4.77 0.01 -14.02
CA SER A 29 -4.72 1.28 -13.33
C SER A 29 -3.76 1.06 -12.19
N SER A 30 -2.50 1.42 -12.39
CA SER A 30 -1.43 1.23 -11.44
C SER A 30 -1.86 1.94 -10.18
N GLU A 31 -2.09 1.20 -9.09
CA GLU A 31 -2.41 1.76 -7.78
C GLU A 31 -1.52 2.99 -7.52
N PRO A 32 -2.10 4.14 -7.16
CA PRO A 32 -1.36 5.41 -7.08
C PRO A 32 -0.20 5.31 -6.10
N LEU A 33 -0.36 4.51 -5.05
CA LEU A 33 0.64 4.19 -4.05
C LEU A 33 0.86 2.68 -3.98
N THR A 34 2.12 2.26 -3.89
CA THR A 34 2.50 0.89 -3.51
C THR A 34 3.42 0.91 -2.31
N ILE A 35 3.46 -0.20 -1.56
CA ILE A 35 4.41 -0.43 -0.48
C ILE A 35 5.17 -1.73 -0.73
N SER A 36 6.49 -1.69 -0.54
CA SER A 36 7.33 -2.88 -0.49
C SER A 36 8.07 -2.96 0.84
N VAL A 37 8.26 -4.17 1.34
CA VAL A 37 8.94 -4.42 2.61
C VAL A 37 10.03 -5.46 2.43
N GLU A 38 11.18 -5.18 3.02
CA GLU A 38 12.33 -6.07 3.12
C GLU A 38 12.87 -6.09 4.55
N LEU A 39 13.58 -7.15 4.93
CA LEU A 39 14.35 -7.17 6.16
C LEU A 39 15.45 -6.10 6.08
N ALA A 40 15.65 -5.34 7.15
CA ALA A 40 16.71 -4.34 7.17
C ALA A 40 18.06 -5.01 7.48
N ASP A 41 19.03 -4.82 6.59
CA ASP A 41 20.43 -5.20 6.83
C ASP A 41 21.10 -4.22 7.78
N GLY A 42 21.78 -4.73 8.83
CA GLY A 42 22.64 -3.91 9.67
C GLY A 42 22.79 -4.39 11.12
N PRO A 43 23.78 -3.87 11.87
CA PRO A 43 24.03 -4.19 13.26
C PRO A 43 23.06 -3.44 14.20
N MET A 44 21.78 -3.37 13.85
CA MET A 44 20.80 -3.30 14.93
C MET A 44 20.95 -4.64 15.60
N GLU A 45 21.54 -4.67 16.81
CA GLU A 45 21.51 -5.85 17.67
C GLU A 45 20.12 -6.42 17.53
N ARG A 46 19.96 -7.54 16.79
CA ARG A 46 18.64 -8.10 16.55
C ARG A 46 18.13 -8.36 17.96
N PRO A 47 17.10 -7.64 18.43
CA PRO A 47 16.60 -7.94 19.75
C PRO A 47 16.26 -9.43 19.70
N ARG A 48 16.61 -10.21 20.74
CA ARG A 48 16.30 -11.67 20.77
C ARG A 48 14.83 -11.98 20.43
N TYR A 49 14.00 -10.95 20.56
CA TYR A 49 12.56 -10.88 20.43
C TYR A 49 12.11 -9.93 19.31
N GLY A 50 12.90 -9.67 18.26
CA GLY A 50 12.44 -8.82 17.16
C GLY A 50 13.34 -8.73 15.93
N VAL A 51 12.81 -8.08 14.90
CA VAL A 51 13.44 -7.91 13.58
C VAL A 51 13.22 -6.48 13.08
N ALA A 52 14.23 -5.90 12.44
CA ALA A 52 14.08 -4.62 11.76
C ALA A 52 13.65 -4.85 10.31
N ILE A 53 12.69 -4.06 9.84
CA ILE A 53 12.20 -4.07 8.47
C ILE A 53 12.30 -2.69 7.86
N LYS A 54 12.45 -2.63 6.54
CA LYS A 54 12.43 -1.39 5.76
C LYS A 54 11.19 -1.39 4.88
N ALA A 55 10.24 -0.51 5.18
CA ALA A 55 9.10 -0.23 4.34
C ALA A 55 9.43 0.89 3.35
N THR A 56 9.10 0.68 2.08
CA THR A 56 9.25 1.67 1.02
C THR A 56 7.90 1.98 0.40
N LEU A 57 7.39 3.18 0.66
CA LEU A 57 6.24 3.73 -0.04
C LEU A 57 6.68 4.29 -1.39
N THR A 58 6.02 3.92 -2.47
CA THR A 58 6.34 4.37 -3.84
C THR A 58 5.13 5.07 -4.45
N ASN A 59 5.32 6.30 -4.89
CA ASN A 59 4.35 7.05 -5.67
C ASN A 59 4.46 6.63 -7.14
N ASN A 60 3.40 6.03 -7.69
CA ASN A 60 3.36 5.58 -9.08
C ASN A 60 2.73 6.61 -10.03
N THR A 61 2.39 7.79 -9.53
CA THR A 61 1.75 8.85 -10.29
C THR A 61 2.75 9.91 -10.76
N ALA A 62 2.30 10.78 -11.67
CA ALA A 62 3.03 11.97 -12.11
C ALA A 62 2.84 13.17 -11.17
N ASP A 63 1.97 13.05 -10.16
CA ASP A 63 1.64 14.10 -9.22
C ASP A 63 2.25 13.83 -7.84
N THR A 64 2.28 14.86 -6.99
CA THR A 64 2.68 14.67 -5.58
C THR A 64 1.55 14.03 -4.82
N LEU A 65 1.81 12.87 -4.21
CA LEU A 65 0.87 12.27 -3.27
C LEU A 65 1.05 12.90 -1.89
N ARG A 66 -0.05 13.17 -1.20
CA ARG A 66 -0.06 13.80 0.13
C ARG A 66 -0.91 12.98 1.08
N TYR A 67 -0.48 12.86 2.33
CA TYR A 67 -1.17 12.02 3.30
C TYR A 67 -0.96 12.45 4.74
N GLY A 68 -1.91 12.08 5.59
CA GLY A 68 -1.85 12.25 7.03
C GLY A 68 -0.92 11.22 7.68
N THR A 69 -0.06 11.69 8.57
CA THR A 69 0.79 10.86 9.43
C THR A 69 1.01 11.55 10.77
N LEU A 70 1.81 10.95 11.65
CA LEU A 70 2.19 11.49 12.95
C LEU A 70 3.67 11.89 12.95
N SER A 71 4.04 12.93 13.71
CA SER A 71 5.40 13.44 13.75
C SER A 71 6.41 12.47 14.35
N CYS A 72 6.02 11.73 15.40
CA CYS A 72 6.88 10.75 16.06
C CYS A 72 6.38 9.33 15.87
N SER A 73 5.07 9.11 16.07
CA SER A 73 4.50 7.76 16.05
C SER A 73 3.91 7.43 14.68
N TRP A 74 4.64 7.79 13.62
CA TRP A 74 4.26 7.47 12.25
C TRP A 74 4.00 5.97 12.05
N GLN A 75 4.62 5.09 12.85
CA GLN A 75 4.39 3.65 12.79
C GLN A 75 2.94 3.24 13.17
N ASP A 76 2.19 4.11 13.85
CA ASP A 76 0.78 3.88 14.19
C ASP A 76 -0.14 3.94 12.96
N THR A 77 0.39 4.40 11.82
CA THR A 77 -0.29 4.32 10.52
C THR A 77 -0.06 3.00 9.78
N TYR A 78 0.55 2.02 10.44
CA TYR A 78 0.86 0.70 9.88
C TYR A 78 0.20 -0.43 10.69
N ILE A 79 -0.09 -1.54 10.02
CA ILE A 79 -0.57 -2.79 10.62
C ILE A 79 0.18 -3.99 10.09
N LEU A 80 0.01 -5.10 10.78
CA LEU A 80 0.44 -6.42 10.35
C LEU A 80 -0.79 -7.30 10.14
N ASP A 81 -0.71 -8.25 9.22
CA ASP A 81 -1.72 -9.29 9.03
C ASP A 81 -1.45 -10.55 9.88
N THR A 82 -0.53 -10.46 10.85
CA THR A 82 -0.23 -11.48 11.84
C THR A 82 -0.33 -10.93 13.25
N GLU A 83 -0.69 -11.79 14.20
CA GLU A 83 -0.70 -11.50 15.63
C GLU A 83 0.59 -11.92 16.34
N GLU A 84 1.48 -12.63 15.65
CA GLU A 84 2.75 -13.13 16.22
C GLU A 84 3.81 -12.02 16.39
N LEU A 85 3.58 -10.89 15.72
CA LEU A 85 4.45 -9.73 15.70
C LEU A 85 3.64 -8.49 16.08
N ARG A 86 4.34 -7.52 16.69
CA ARG A 86 3.81 -6.19 16.98
C ARG A 86 4.80 -5.16 16.49
N ILE A 87 4.32 -4.05 15.95
CA ILE A 87 5.18 -2.93 15.59
C ILE A 87 5.61 -2.24 16.88
N GLN A 88 6.91 -2.10 17.10
CA GLN A 88 7.44 -1.40 18.25
C GLN A 88 7.11 0.09 18.12
N GLY A 89 6.38 0.61 19.10
CA GLY A 89 6.11 2.04 19.20
C GLY A 89 7.37 2.85 19.53
N THR A 90 7.38 4.10 19.13
CA THR A 90 8.42 5.07 19.49
C THR A 90 7.90 5.96 20.62
N SER A 91 8.65 6.08 21.72
CA SER A 91 8.37 7.06 22.76
C SER A 91 8.82 8.46 22.30
N CYS A 92 7.94 9.45 22.42
CA CYS A 92 8.32 10.84 22.25
C CYS A 92 7.40 11.79 23.03
N ASP A 93 7.91 12.97 23.38
CA ASP A 93 7.18 13.94 24.20
C ASP A 93 6.10 14.70 23.42
N LYS A 94 6.25 14.82 22.09
CA LYS A 94 5.36 15.62 21.23
C LYS A 94 5.02 14.91 19.94
N ASN A 95 3.84 14.29 19.92
CA ASN A 95 3.31 13.62 18.76
C ASN A 95 2.12 14.41 18.19
N ILE A 96 2.30 15.01 17.02
CA ILE A 96 1.28 15.84 16.37
C ILE A 96 0.96 15.30 14.98
N PRO A 97 -0.29 15.47 14.49
CA PRO A 97 -0.62 15.20 13.10
C PRO A 97 0.24 16.02 12.15
N LYS A 98 0.56 15.41 11.01
CA LYS A 98 1.42 15.99 9.98
C LYS A 98 0.91 15.62 8.60
N LEU A 99 0.97 16.60 7.69
CA LEU A 99 0.82 16.35 6.26
C LEU A 99 2.19 15.98 5.66
N ALA A 100 2.33 14.73 5.23
CA ALA A 100 3.49 14.24 4.50
C ALA A 100 3.25 14.27 2.99
N ALA A 101 4.33 14.21 2.20
CA ALA A 101 4.25 14.26 0.75
C ALA A 101 5.32 13.37 0.10
N ILE A 102 4.93 12.58 -0.90
CA ILE A 102 5.82 11.80 -1.75
C ILE A 102 5.82 12.44 -3.13
N PRO A 103 6.96 12.96 -3.63
CA PRO A 103 7.01 13.62 -4.93
C PRO A 103 6.66 12.64 -6.07
N PRO A 104 6.35 13.15 -7.27
CA PRO A 104 6.09 12.33 -8.45
C PRO A 104 7.17 11.26 -8.65
N ARG A 105 6.76 10.01 -8.87
CA ARG A 105 7.70 8.86 -9.01
C ARG A 105 8.68 8.69 -7.84
N GLY A 106 8.41 9.35 -6.72
CA GLY A 106 9.24 9.38 -5.53
C GLY A 106 9.04 8.18 -4.63
N LYS A 107 9.96 8.05 -3.67
CA LYS A 107 9.92 6.99 -2.66
C LYS A 107 10.15 7.56 -1.27
N GLU A 108 9.41 7.06 -0.30
CA GLU A 108 9.64 7.32 1.11
C GLU A 108 10.00 6.02 1.82
N LYS A 109 11.08 6.04 2.60
CA LYS A 109 11.59 4.86 3.31
C LYS A 109 11.43 5.04 4.80
N LYS A 110 10.96 3.99 5.47
CA LYS A 110 10.80 3.92 6.92
C LYS A 110 11.43 2.63 7.44
N ILE A 111 12.13 2.71 8.56
CA ILE A 111 12.64 1.54 9.27
C ILE A 111 11.77 1.33 10.50
N MET A 112 11.15 0.15 10.60
CA MET A 112 10.34 -0.25 11.75
C MET A 112 11.00 -1.44 12.44
N VAL A 113 10.82 -1.54 13.75
CA VAL A 113 11.17 -2.74 14.51
C VAL A 113 9.90 -3.50 14.80
N LEU A 114 9.88 -4.77 14.45
CA LEU A 114 8.83 -5.71 14.83
C LEU A 114 9.32 -6.50 16.03
N VAL A 115 8.47 -6.66 17.04
CA VAL A 115 8.76 -7.44 18.24
C VAL A 115 7.80 -8.61 18.37
N THR A 116 8.26 -9.70 18.95
CA THR A 116 7.49 -10.91 19.23
C THR A 116 7.77 -11.39 20.65
N ASP A 117 6.80 -12.04 21.28
CA ASP A 117 6.99 -12.62 22.62
C ASP A 117 7.84 -13.91 22.58
N ARG A 118 8.14 -14.43 21.39
CA ARG A 118 8.91 -15.67 21.19
C ARG A 118 10.34 -15.36 20.75
N SER A 119 11.26 -16.26 21.09
CA SER A 119 12.65 -16.18 20.58
C SER A 119 12.64 -16.37 19.07
N VAL A 120 13.18 -15.41 18.32
CA VAL A 120 13.26 -15.48 16.85
C VAL A 120 14.10 -16.70 16.41
N GLU A 121 15.17 -17.02 17.15
CA GLU A 121 16.06 -18.16 16.84
C GLU A 121 15.42 -19.55 16.98
N LYS A 122 14.29 -19.66 17.69
CA LYS A 122 13.68 -20.96 18.05
C LYS A 122 12.26 -21.13 17.51
N SER A 123 11.76 -20.15 16.78
CA SER A 123 10.40 -20.15 16.25
C SER A 123 10.41 -20.63 14.80
N PRO A 124 9.34 -21.31 14.33
CA PRO A 124 9.16 -21.50 12.89
C PRO A 124 9.11 -20.14 12.19
N ALA A 125 9.46 -20.14 10.90
CA ALA A 125 9.49 -18.92 10.11
C ALA A 125 8.13 -18.20 10.17
N ILE A 126 8.14 -16.91 10.50
CA ILE A 126 6.93 -16.10 10.62
C ILE A 126 6.70 -15.39 9.30
N ARG A 127 5.55 -15.65 8.68
CA ARG A 127 5.10 -14.97 7.45
C ARG A 127 4.16 -13.84 7.79
N PHE A 128 4.37 -12.68 7.17
CA PHE A 128 3.51 -11.51 7.37
C PHE A 128 3.58 -10.55 6.19
N ARG A 129 2.59 -9.66 6.11
CA ARG A 129 2.57 -8.43 5.31
C ARG A 129 2.43 -7.23 6.23
N VAL A 130 2.89 -6.09 5.75
CA VAL A 130 2.66 -4.79 6.40
C VAL A 130 1.61 -4.04 5.60
N GLY A 131 0.56 -3.62 6.28
CA GLY A 131 -0.45 -2.71 5.74
C GLY A 131 -0.12 -1.28 6.12
N PHE A 132 -0.25 -0.36 5.17
CA PHE A 132 -0.16 1.08 5.41
C PHE A 132 -1.54 1.72 5.23
N HIS A 133 -1.99 2.45 6.26
CA HIS A 133 -3.23 3.21 6.21
C HIS A 133 -3.04 4.42 5.32
N TRP A 134 -3.58 4.36 4.09
CA TRP A 134 -3.49 5.44 3.13
C TRP A 134 -4.48 6.56 3.46
N LEU A 135 -4.04 7.44 4.36
CA LEU A 135 -4.78 8.64 4.76
C LEU A 135 -4.54 9.78 3.76
N ASN A 136 -4.93 9.58 2.50
CA ASN A 136 -4.80 10.62 1.45
C ASN A 136 -5.34 11.96 1.97
N ALA A 137 -4.60 13.05 1.86
CA ALA A 137 -5.05 14.35 2.37
C ALA A 137 -4.48 15.48 1.52
N SER A 138 -5.31 16.44 1.13
CA SER A 138 -4.91 17.59 0.31
C SER A 138 -4.23 18.70 1.13
N ASN A 139 -4.59 18.83 2.41
CA ASN A 139 -4.18 19.90 3.30
C ASN A 139 -4.04 19.42 4.76
N TYR A 140 -3.55 20.30 5.65
CA TYR A 140 -3.29 19.98 7.06
C TYR A 140 -4.55 19.67 7.86
N GLN A 141 -5.65 20.38 7.60
CA GLN A 141 -6.92 20.17 8.30
C GLN A 141 -7.47 18.76 8.01
N GLU A 142 -7.48 18.37 6.74
CA GLU A 142 -7.91 17.03 6.32
C GLU A 142 -7.00 15.92 6.89
N ALA A 143 -5.68 16.16 6.94
CA ALA A 143 -4.74 15.23 7.57
C ALA A 143 -5.01 15.08 9.07
N PHE A 144 -5.31 16.18 9.77
CA PHE A 144 -5.65 16.16 11.19
C PHE A 144 -6.90 15.33 11.45
N GLU A 145 -7.99 15.59 10.72
CA GLU A 145 -9.27 14.89 10.86
C GLU A 145 -9.13 13.38 10.62
N LYS A 146 -8.37 12.99 9.59
CA LYS A 146 -8.13 11.57 9.27
C LYS A 146 -7.29 10.85 10.32
N ILE A 147 -6.30 11.54 10.90
CA ILE A 147 -5.48 10.99 11.98
C ILE A 147 -6.29 10.85 13.27
N GLU A 148 -7.07 11.86 13.61
CA GLU A 148 -7.98 11.82 14.76
C GLU A 148 -9.00 10.69 14.61
N GLN A 149 -9.59 10.54 13.42
CA GLN A 149 -10.48 9.42 13.12
C GLN A 149 -9.78 8.08 13.32
N LEU A 150 -8.58 7.88 12.77
CA LEU A 150 -7.80 6.64 12.94
C LEU A 150 -7.55 6.32 14.42
N GLN A 151 -7.23 7.33 15.23
CA GLN A 151 -6.99 7.19 16.66
C GLN A 151 -8.26 6.85 17.45
N ASN A 152 -9.40 7.43 17.07
CA ASN A 152 -10.67 7.25 17.78
C ASN A 152 -11.40 5.95 17.41
N THR A 153 -11.40 5.56 16.13
CA THR A 153 -12.12 4.36 15.65
C THR A 153 -11.27 3.09 15.71
N GLY A 154 -9.97 3.26 15.93
CA GLY A 154 -8.98 2.19 15.88
C GLY A 154 -8.61 1.83 14.45
N ILE A 155 -7.37 1.38 14.32
CA ILE A 155 -6.71 1.08 13.05
C ILE A 155 -7.45 0.01 12.21
N LYS A 156 -8.26 -0.86 12.83
CA LYS A 156 -8.95 -1.97 12.15
C LYS A 156 -10.15 -1.57 11.26
N ASN A 157 -10.61 -0.33 11.30
CA ASN A 157 -11.88 0.10 10.67
C ASN A 157 -11.74 1.01 9.44
N THR A 158 -10.54 1.20 8.88
CA THR A 158 -10.37 2.04 7.69
C THR A 158 -10.20 1.20 6.44
N GLU A 159 -11.03 1.45 5.42
CA GLU A 159 -11.08 0.69 4.15
C GLU A 159 -9.86 0.91 3.23
N ASN A 160 -8.95 1.82 3.58
CA ASN A 160 -7.83 2.22 2.71
C ASN A 160 -6.48 1.69 3.21
N ILE A 161 -6.32 0.37 3.24
CA ILE A 161 -5.03 -0.26 3.58
C ILE A 161 -4.31 -0.68 2.30
N VAL A 162 -3.10 -0.16 2.09
CA VAL A 162 -2.20 -0.62 1.03
C VAL A 162 -1.28 -1.69 1.62
N TRP A 163 -1.41 -2.93 1.14
CA TRP A 163 -0.64 -4.07 1.63
C TRP A 163 0.68 -4.26 0.88
N SER A 164 1.71 -4.67 1.61
CA SER A 164 3.02 -4.99 1.04
C SER A 164 3.07 -6.37 0.40
N ASN A 165 4.19 -6.66 -0.26
CA ASN A 165 4.62 -8.04 -0.51
C ASN A 165 4.72 -8.82 0.82
N PRO A 166 4.51 -10.14 0.79
CA PRO A 166 4.78 -11.00 1.94
C PRO A 166 6.28 -11.01 2.26
N VAL A 167 6.59 -11.14 3.55
CA VAL A 167 7.93 -11.26 4.12
C VAL A 167 7.94 -12.48 5.04
N GLU A 168 9.08 -13.14 5.10
CA GLU A 168 9.33 -14.31 5.96
C GLU A 168 10.69 -14.13 6.64
N PHE A 169 10.78 -14.48 7.94
CA PHE A 169 12.06 -14.60 8.66
C PHE A 169 11.97 -15.65 9.76
#